data_AF-A0A8J4B5G7-F1
#
_entry.id   AF-A0A8J4B5G7-F1
#
_cell.length_a   1.000
_cell.length_b   1.000
_cell.length_c   1.000
_cell.angle_alpha   90.00
_cell.angle_beta   90.00
_cell.angle_gamma   90.00
#
_symmetry.space_group_name_H-M   'P 1'
#
loop_
_entity.id
_entity.type
_entity.pdbx_description
1 polymer ?
#
loop_
_entity_poly.entity_id
_entity_poly.type
_entity_poly.pdbx_seq_one_letter_code
_entity_poly.pdbx_strand_id
1 'polypeptide(L)'
;MIPGSYSEQLARSKFCLVAPGDGWSARAEDAILHGCVPLVVMDEVHAVFESVLDWESFSIRIREDDAVLTAVPELLMSISPERLAKMQRNLARVWHRFAYTAGPILRKTVEYTVKLNTEKLPAGVEGPVPQDSPYHPVTSFPYKDDAFHTIIQWLYQRIPHTRG
;
A
#
# COMPACT_ATOMS: atom_id res chain seq x y z
N MET A 1 -20.84 8.44 14.24
CA MET A 1 -20.13 7.90 13.06
C MET A 1 -19.08 8.91 12.65
N ILE A 2 -17.84 8.50 12.39
CA ILE A 2 -16.77 9.44 11.97
C ILE A 2 -17.12 9.95 10.56
N PRO A 3 -17.13 11.27 10.30
CA PRO A 3 -17.52 11.82 9.00
C PRO A 3 -16.58 11.41 7.86
N GLY A 4 -17.10 11.48 6.62
CA GLY A 4 -16.36 11.18 5.38
C GLY A 4 -16.64 9.79 4.79
N SER A 5 -16.34 9.65 3.50
CA SER A 5 -16.39 8.40 2.73
C SER A 5 -15.34 7.39 3.20
N TYR A 6 -15.54 6.11 2.90
CA TYR A 6 -14.59 5.03 3.23
C TYR A 6 -13.14 5.36 2.83
N SER A 7 -12.96 5.83 1.59
CA SER A 7 -11.66 6.25 1.05
C SER A 7 -11.01 7.37 1.88
N GLU A 8 -11.78 8.39 2.26
CA GLU A 8 -11.29 9.48 3.12
C GLU A 8 -10.97 8.99 4.54
N GLN A 9 -11.63 7.94 5.03
CA GLN A 9 -11.32 7.36 6.35
C GLN A 9 -10.01 6.58 6.33
N LEU A 10 -9.76 5.81 5.27
CA LEU A 10 -8.50 5.10 5.11
C LEU A 10 -7.33 6.08 4.91
N ALA A 11 -7.48 7.09 4.05
CA ALA A 11 -6.43 8.04 3.73
C ALA A 11 -5.97 8.90 4.93
N ARG A 12 -6.85 9.14 5.91
CA ARG A 12 -6.50 9.85 7.16
C ARG A 12 -6.01 8.94 8.28
N SER A 13 -6.13 7.62 8.12
CA SER A 13 -5.75 6.64 9.15
C SER A 13 -4.25 6.36 9.09
N LYS A 14 -3.63 6.17 10.26
CA LYS A 14 -2.22 5.77 10.36
C LYS A 14 -2.05 4.27 10.11
N PHE A 15 -2.92 3.48 10.72
CA PHE A 15 -2.93 2.02 10.68
C PHE A 15 -4.32 1.53 10.26
N CYS A 16 -4.36 0.48 9.43
CA CYS A 16 -5.60 -0.10 8.93
C CYS A 16 -5.61 -1.61 9.20
N LEU A 17 -6.68 -2.08 9.84
CA LEU A 17 -6.83 -3.49 10.18
C LEU A 17 -7.05 -4.33 8.92
N VAL A 18 -6.20 -5.33 8.75
CA VAL A 18 -6.28 -6.36 7.71
C VAL A 18 -6.50 -7.70 8.40
N ALA A 19 -7.78 -7.99 8.62
CA ALA A 19 -8.27 -9.27 9.13
C ALA A 19 -8.69 -10.18 7.96
N PRO A 20 -8.75 -11.52 8.14
CA PRO A 20 -9.11 -12.42 7.06
C PRO A 20 -10.56 -12.21 6.62
N GLY A 21 -10.84 -12.59 5.39
CA GLY A 21 -12.19 -12.80 4.89
C GLY A 21 -12.51 -14.30 4.93
N ASP A 22 -13.00 -14.82 3.81
CA ASP A 22 -13.03 -16.26 3.53
C ASP A 22 -11.67 -16.71 2.94
N GLY A 23 -10.60 -16.50 3.71
CA GLY A 23 -9.21 -16.54 3.23
C GLY A 23 -8.66 -15.14 2.94
N TRP A 24 -8.50 -14.77 1.67
CA TRP A 24 -7.96 -13.46 1.28
C TRP A 24 -8.93 -12.31 1.59
N SER A 25 -8.39 -11.12 1.84
CA SER A 25 -9.15 -9.90 2.08
C SER A 25 -8.59 -8.73 1.27
N ALA A 26 -9.46 -8.03 0.54
CA ALA A 26 -9.15 -6.79 -0.18
C ALA A 26 -8.69 -5.64 0.74
N ARG A 27 -8.81 -5.83 2.07
CA ARG A 27 -8.40 -4.84 3.08
C ARG A 27 -6.91 -4.52 3.02
N ALA A 28 -6.08 -5.47 2.59
CA ALA A 28 -4.66 -5.27 2.39
C ALA A 28 -4.41 -4.20 1.32
N GLU A 29 -5.00 -4.40 0.15
CA GLU A 29 -4.91 -3.51 -1.00
C GLU A 29 -5.53 -2.14 -0.68
N ASP A 30 -6.70 -2.12 -0.05
CA ASP A 30 -7.36 -0.89 0.39
C ASP A 30 -6.45 -0.06 1.30
N ALA A 31 -5.84 -0.68 2.32
CA ALA A 31 -4.92 0.01 3.21
C ALA A 31 -3.72 0.59 2.44
N ILE A 32 -3.10 -0.24 1.60
CA ILE A 32 -1.88 0.12 0.85
C ILE A 32 -2.15 1.24 -0.16
N LEU A 33 -3.22 1.14 -0.94
CA LEU A 33 -3.59 2.12 -1.97
C LEU A 33 -4.02 3.48 -1.38
N HIS A 34 -4.39 3.51 -0.09
CA HIS A 34 -4.69 4.75 0.64
C HIS A 34 -3.52 5.25 1.51
N GLY A 35 -2.36 4.60 1.47
CA GLY A 35 -1.18 5.01 2.25
C GLY A 35 -1.29 4.74 3.75
N CYS A 36 -2.21 3.86 4.14
CA CYS A 36 -2.43 3.45 5.52
C CYS A 36 -1.58 2.20 5.83
N VAL A 37 -0.81 2.22 6.92
CA VAL A 37 0.07 1.08 7.27
C VAL A 37 -0.79 -0.13 7.63
N PRO A 38 -0.65 -1.28 6.94
CA PRO A 38 -1.44 -2.46 7.26
C PRO A 38 -1.09 -3.03 8.64
N LEU A 39 -2.11 -3.29 9.46
CA LEU A 39 -2.04 -4.15 10.64
C LEU A 39 -2.64 -5.50 10.26
N VAL A 40 -1.80 -6.45 9.92
CA VAL A 40 -2.19 -7.79 9.47
C VAL A 40 -2.44 -8.69 10.67
N VAL A 41 -3.64 -9.26 10.71
CA VAL A 41 -4.05 -10.26 11.70
C VAL A 41 -4.60 -11.45 10.91
N MET A 42 -3.71 -12.21 10.29
CA MET A 42 -4.02 -13.29 9.37
C MET A 42 -2.92 -14.35 9.48
N ASP A 43 -3.09 -15.36 10.34
CA ASP A 43 -2.02 -16.33 10.65
C ASP A 43 -1.85 -17.37 9.53
N GLU A 44 -2.96 -17.86 8.96
CA GLU A 44 -2.97 -18.93 7.94
C GLU A 44 -3.18 -18.40 6.51
N VAL A 45 -3.18 -17.08 6.33
CA VAL A 45 -3.43 -16.44 5.04
C VAL A 45 -2.30 -15.48 4.69
N HIS A 46 -1.68 -15.74 3.54
CA HIS A 46 -0.73 -14.80 2.97
C HIS A 46 -1.44 -13.58 2.40
N ALA A 47 -0.91 -12.40 2.71
CA ALA A 47 -1.31 -11.18 2.05
C ALA A 47 -0.82 -11.18 0.58
N VAL A 48 -1.46 -10.38 -0.26
CA VAL A 48 -1.08 -10.30 -1.67
C VAL A 48 0.39 -9.87 -1.79
N PHE A 49 1.14 -10.58 -2.64
CA PHE A 49 2.57 -10.36 -2.85
C PHE A 49 3.48 -10.53 -1.62
N GLU A 50 3.01 -11.16 -0.55
CA GLU A 50 3.81 -11.37 0.66
C GLU A 50 5.08 -12.21 0.42
N SER A 51 5.04 -13.15 -0.53
CA SER A 51 6.23 -13.92 -0.93
C SER A 51 7.14 -13.21 -1.95
N VAL A 52 6.78 -11.98 -2.34
CA VAL A 52 7.44 -11.19 -3.39
C VAL A 52 8.01 -9.89 -2.85
N LEU A 53 7.30 -9.24 -1.92
CA LEU A 53 7.65 -7.94 -1.35
C LEU A 53 7.97 -8.09 0.14
N ASP A 54 8.88 -7.26 0.63
CA ASP A 54 9.23 -7.18 2.06
C ASP A 54 8.12 -6.50 2.86
N TRP A 55 7.07 -7.27 3.18
CA TRP A 55 5.90 -6.81 3.94
C TRP A 55 6.26 -6.30 5.33
N GLU A 56 7.27 -6.89 5.98
CA GLU A 56 7.73 -6.45 7.32
C GLU A 56 8.26 -5.01 7.30
N SER A 57 8.73 -4.53 6.14
CA SER A 57 9.23 -3.15 6.01
C SER A 57 8.14 -2.08 6.00
N PHE A 58 6.89 -2.42 5.67
CA PHE A 58 5.79 -1.46 5.49
C PHE A 58 4.49 -1.85 6.19
N SER A 59 4.46 -2.93 6.96
CA SER A 59 3.29 -3.41 7.68
C SER A 59 3.66 -3.90 9.09
N ILE A 60 2.64 -4.17 9.90
CA ILE A 60 2.76 -4.83 11.19
C ILE A 60 1.94 -6.10 11.11
N ARG A 61 2.53 -7.25 11.39
CA ARG A 61 1.78 -8.50 11.56
C ARG A 61 1.73 -8.87 13.04
N ILE A 62 0.54 -9.24 13.50
CA ILE A 62 0.29 -9.80 14.82
C ILE A 62 -0.50 -11.10 14.69
N ARG A 63 -0.42 -11.93 15.73
CA ARG A 63 -1.13 -13.20 15.78
C ARG A 63 -2.62 -13.02 16.00
N GLU A 64 -3.43 -13.95 15.50
CA GLU A 64 -4.86 -14.08 15.81
C GLU A 64 -5.05 -14.68 17.21
N ASP A 65 -4.52 -14.00 18.22
CA ASP A 65 -4.57 -14.40 19.62
C ASP A 65 -5.33 -13.34 20.43
N ASP A 66 -6.27 -13.77 21.28
CA ASP A 66 -7.14 -12.87 22.04
C ASP A 66 -6.37 -11.89 22.94
N ALA A 67 -5.28 -12.33 23.57
CA ALA A 67 -4.48 -11.49 24.42
C ALA A 67 -3.72 -10.44 23.59
N VAL A 68 -3.20 -10.83 22.42
CA VAL A 68 -2.55 -9.93 21.47
C VAL A 68 -3.53 -8.91 20.88
N LEU A 69 -4.72 -9.37 20.48
CA LEU A 69 -5.77 -8.53 19.89
C LEU A 69 -6.29 -7.47 20.87
N THR A 70 -6.42 -7.83 22.14
CA THR A 70 -6.84 -6.90 23.19
C THR A 70 -5.82 -5.78 23.41
N ALA A 71 -4.52 -6.06 23.22
CA ALA A 71 -3.42 -5.11 23.40
C ALA A 71 -3.09 -4.27 22.14
N VAL A 72 -3.87 -4.39 21.06
CA VAL A 72 -3.62 -3.67 19.80
C VAL A 72 -3.55 -2.15 19.98
N PRO A 73 -4.46 -1.49 20.71
CA PRO A 73 -4.38 -0.05 20.91
C PRO A 73 -3.04 0.37 21.55
N GLU A 74 -2.61 -0.32 22.60
CA GLU A 74 -1.36 -0.07 23.30
C GLU A 74 -0.15 -0.33 22.40
N LEU A 75 -0.19 -1.42 21.64
CA LEU A 75 0.84 -1.75 20.64
C LEU A 75 0.99 -0.61 19.63
N LEU A 76 -0.10 -0.16 19.01
CA LEU A 76 -0.05 0.88 17.98
C LEU A 76 0.37 2.23 18.55
N MET A 77 -0.02 2.55 19.80
CA MET A 77 0.43 3.76 20.50
C MET A 77 1.92 3.71 20.88
N SER A 78 2.48 2.52 21.09
CA SER A 78 3.90 2.34 21.42
C SER A 78 4.84 2.54 20.21
N ILE A 79 4.30 2.56 18.99
CA ILE A 79 5.09 2.72 17.76
C ILE A 79 5.58 4.17 17.67
N SER A 80 6.91 4.33 17.62
CA SER A 80 7.50 5.66 17.52
C SER A 80 7.14 6.34 16.19
N PRO A 81 7.05 7.69 16.17
CA PRO A 81 6.83 8.45 14.95
C PRO A 81 7.84 8.13 13.83
N GLU A 82 9.10 7.87 14.17
CA GLU A 82 10.17 7.56 13.23
C GLU A 82 9.95 6.20 12.58
N ARG A 83 9.52 5.20 13.36
CA ARG A 83 9.19 3.87 12.86
C ARG A 83 7.97 3.92 11.95
N LEU A 84 6.93 4.66 12.33
CA LEU A 84 5.75 4.88 11.48
C LEU A 84 6.15 5.57 10.17
N ALA A 85 6.91 6.66 10.23
CA ALA A 85 7.38 7.38 9.04
C ALA A 85 8.22 6.48 8.12
N LYS A 86 9.04 5.59 8.69
CA LYS A 86 9.80 4.59 7.91
C LYS A 86 8.87 3.63 7.17
N MET A 87 7.85 3.08 7.83
CA MET A 87 6.88 2.18 7.19
C MET A 87 6.10 2.91 6.09
N GLN A 88 5.65 4.15 6.33
CA GLN A 88 4.95 4.95 5.33
C GLN A 88 5.84 5.24 4.11
N ARG A 89 7.14 5.53 4.30
CA ARG A 89 8.09 5.71 3.19
C ARG A 89 8.25 4.45 2.36
N ASN A 90 8.32 3.29 3.02
CA ASN A 90 8.41 2.02 2.32
C ASN A 90 7.12 1.72 1.56
N LEU A 91 5.96 2.00 2.17
CA LEU A 91 4.65 1.88 1.53
C LEU A 91 4.56 2.74 0.25
N ALA A 92 5.04 3.98 0.31
CA ALA A 92 5.13 4.89 -0.83
C ALA A 92 5.93 4.34 -2.03
N ARG A 93 6.90 3.47 -1.75
CA ARG A 93 7.75 2.85 -2.78
C ARG A 93 7.11 1.60 -3.38
N VAL A 94 6.07 1.04 -2.77
CA VAL A 94 5.51 -0.24 -3.21
C VAL A 94 4.03 -0.18 -3.59
N TRP A 95 3.26 0.84 -3.19
CA TRP A 95 1.80 0.87 -3.40
C TRP A 95 1.38 0.65 -4.86
N HIS A 96 2.15 1.14 -5.83
CA HIS A 96 1.85 0.99 -7.25
C HIS A 96 1.85 -0.47 -7.71
N ARG A 97 2.60 -1.34 -7.03
CA ARG A 97 2.61 -2.80 -7.23
C ARG A 97 1.30 -3.46 -6.83
N PHE A 98 0.39 -2.75 -6.18
CA PHE A 98 -0.94 -3.24 -5.79
C PHE A 98 -2.05 -2.64 -6.68
N ALA A 99 -1.70 -1.77 -7.64
CA ALA A 99 -2.64 -1.17 -8.57
C ALA A 99 -2.54 -1.84 -9.95
N TYR A 100 -3.65 -2.41 -10.43
CA TYR A 100 -3.74 -2.97 -11.79
C TYR A 100 -4.09 -1.86 -12.77
N THR A 101 -3.11 -1.37 -13.54
CA THR A 101 -3.30 -0.19 -14.40
C THR A 101 -2.77 -0.36 -15.82
N ALA A 102 -2.09 -1.47 -16.12
CA ALA A 102 -1.48 -1.74 -17.42
C ALA A 102 -2.48 -1.85 -18.60
N GLY A 103 -3.78 -2.03 -18.35
CA GLY A 103 -4.81 -2.09 -19.39
C GLY A 103 -4.97 -0.75 -20.14
N PRO A 104 -5.14 -0.72 -21.47
CA PRO A 104 -5.19 0.53 -22.25
C PRO A 104 -6.25 1.53 -21.78
N ILE A 105 -7.40 1.04 -21.30
CA ILE A 105 -8.49 1.88 -20.78
C ILE A 105 -8.09 2.48 -19.43
N LEU A 106 -7.62 1.65 -18.50
CA LEU A 106 -7.24 2.08 -17.16
C LEU A 106 -6.05 3.04 -17.19
N ARG A 107 -5.07 2.79 -18.07
CA ARG A 107 -3.92 3.67 -18.27
C ARG A 107 -4.35 5.10 -18.61
N LYS A 108 -5.24 5.28 -19.59
CA LYS A 108 -5.74 6.61 -19.97
C LYS A 108 -6.46 7.30 -18.82
N THR A 109 -7.26 6.55 -18.05
CA THR A 109 -7.95 7.09 -16.86
C THR A 109 -6.95 7.55 -15.80
N VAL A 110 -5.93 6.74 -15.52
CA VAL A 110 -4.88 7.08 -14.53
C VAL A 110 -4.10 8.31 -14.98
N GLU A 111 -3.67 8.37 -16.24
CA GLU A 111 -2.96 9.54 -16.80
C GLU A 111 -3.81 10.81 -16.68
N TYR A 112 -5.10 10.72 -17.02
CA TYR A 112 -6.05 11.82 -16.89
C TYR A 112 -6.23 12.28 -15.43
N THR A 113 -6.44 11.34 -14.50
CA THR A 113 -6.62 11.64 -13.08
C THR A 113 -5.34 12.23 -12.47
N VAL A 114 -4.16 11.70 -12.79
CA VAL A 114 -2.87 12.23 -12.35
C VAL A 114 -2.70 13.68 -12.80
N LYS A 115 -3.03 13.98 -14.07
CA LYS A 115 -2.96 15.34 -14.60
C LYS A 115 -3.88 16.29 -13.81
N LEU A 116 -5.15 15.91 -13.63
CA LEU A 116 -6.11 16.71 -12.86
C LEU A 116 -5.68 16.93 -11.41
N ASN A 117 -5.10 15.93 -10.77
CA ASN A 117 -4.64 16.05 -9.39
C ASN A 117 -3.42 16.97 -9.29
N THR A 118 -2.52 16.90 -10.27
CA THR A 118 -1.35 17.78 -10.35
C THR A 118 -1.74 19.24 -10.52
N GLU A 119 -2.74 19.53 -11.37
CA GLU A 119 -3.28 20.87 -11.59
C GLU A 119 -3.97 21.46 -10.34
N LYS A 120 -4.45 20.61 -9.43
CA LYS A 120 -5.08 21.01 -8.16
C LYS A 120 -4.08 21.21 -7.02
N LEU A 121 -2.80 20.89 -7.21
CA LEU A 121 -1.79 21.13 -6.18
C LEU A 121 -1.67 22.63 -5.91
N PRO A 122 -1.61 23.06 -4.64
CA PRO A 122 -1.46 24.48 -4.32
C PRO A 122 -0.15 25.04 -4.90
N ALA A 123 -0.24 26.22 -5.52
CA ALA A 123 0.92 26.92 -6.07
C ALA A 123 1.96 27.16 -4.96
N GLY A 124 3.21 26.74 -5.18
CA GLY A 124 4.30 26.84 -4.20
C GLY A 124 4.71 25.53 -3.52
N VAL A 125 4.10 24.38 -3.86
CA VAL A 125 4.72 23.06 -3.63
C VAL A 125 5.75 22.81 -4.73
N GLU A 126 6.76 23.67 -4.80
CA GLU A 126 7.90 23.53 -5.71
C GLU A 126 9.16 23.28 -4.86
N GLY A 127 9.73 22.11 -5.04
CA GLY A 127 10.93 21.64 -4.38
C GLY A 127 11.07 20.13 -4.59
N PRO A 128 12.28 19.55 -4.55
CA PRO A 128 12.39 18.10 -4.47
C PRO A 128 11.58 17.66 -3.26
N VAL A 129 10.61 16.77 -3.49
CA VAL A 129 9.96 16.03 -2.42
C VAL A 129 11.07 15.58 -1.46
N PRO A 130 10.98 15.87 -0.14
CA PRO A 130 12.00 15.43 0.81
C PRO A 130 12.33 13.97 0.50
N GLN A 131 13.62 13.62 0.43
CA GLN A 131 14.04 12.25 0.06
C GLN A 131 13.40 11.18 0.97
N ASP A 132 12.93 11.62 2.13
CA ASP A 132 12.25 10.91 3.19
C ASP A 132 10.74 11.18 3.29
N SER A 133 10.13 11.89 2.34
CA SER A 133 8.68 12.06 2.26
C SER A 133 8.06 10.74 1.76
N PRO A 134 7.07 10.19 2.49
CA PRO A 134 6.29 9.06 2.03
C PRO A 134 5.30 9.42 0.91
N TYR A 135 5.24 10.67 0.48
CA TYR A 135 4.33 11.11 -0.56
C TYR A 135 5.13 11.88 -1.61
N HIS A 136 5.63 11.15 -2.61
CA HIS A 136 5.97 11.75 -3.89
C HIS A 136 4.66 11.94 -4.66
N PRO A 137 4.29 13.17 -5.08
CA PRO A 137 3.24 13.34 -6.06
C PRO A 137 3.56 12.43 -7.25
N VAL A 138 2.63 11.54 -7.57
CA VAL A 138 2.78 10.63 -8.70
C VAL A 138 2.59 11.50 -9.95
N THR A 139 3.65 12.15 -10.42
CA THR A 139 3.62 12.97 -11.64
C THR A 139 3.51 12.11 -12.89
N SER A 140 3.92 10.84 -12.78
CA SER A 140 3.67 9.77 -13.75
C SER A 140 3.53 8.44 -13.01
N PHE A 141 2.52 7.64 -13.36
CA PHE A 141 2.34 6.32 -12.75
C PHE A 141 3.40 5.32 -13.29
N PRO A 142 4.06 4.52 -12.44
CA PRO A 142 5.09 3.57 -12.86
C PRO A 142 4.48 2.29 -13.44
N TYR A 143 3.95 2.37 -14.67
CA TYR A 143 3.24 1.25 -15.33
C TYR A 143 4.05 -0.03 -15.51
N LYS A 144 5.39 0.04 -15.47
CA LYS A 144 6.28 -1.14 -15.59
C LYS A 144 6.48 -1.89 -14.26
N ASP A 145 5.99 -1.34 -13.17
CA ASP A 145 6.05 -1.90 -11.82
C ASP A 145 4.63 -2.03 -11.21
N ASP A 146 3.58 -2.06 -12.04
CA ASP A 146 2.22 -2.24 -11.55
C ASP A 146 1.96 -3.68 -11.07
N ALA A 147 0.75 -3.97 -10.56
CA ALA A 147 0.43 -5.30 -10.04
C ALA A 147 0.57 -6.42 -11.09
N PHE A 148 0.18 -6.13 -12.34
CA PHE A 148 0.32 -7.10 -13.42
C PHE A 148 1.80 -7.39 -13.72
N HIS A 149 2.63 -6.35 -13.85
CA HIS A 149 4.06 -6.53 -14.10
C HIS A 149 4.78 -7.23 -12.94
N THR A 150 4.37 -6.95 -11.69
CA THR A 150 4.90 -7.65 -10.50
C THR A 150 4.68 -9.16 -10.61
N ILE A 151 3.49 -9.60 -11.03
CA ILE A 151 3.17 -11.01 -11.26
C ILE A 151 4.05 -11.59 -12.38
N ILE A 152 4.11 -10.93 -13.53
CA ILE A 152 4.85 -11.44 -14.69
C ILE A 152 6.35 -11.54 -14.41
N GLN A 153 6.94 -10.54 -13.75
CA GLN A 153 8.35 -10.58 -13.35
C GLN A 153 8.62 -11.72 -12.37
N TRP A 154 7.75 -11.91 -11.38
CA TRP A 154 7.89 -13.01 -10.43
C TRP A 154 7.81 -14.38 -11.12
N LEU A 155 6.84 -14.58 -12.03
CA LEU A 155 6.70 -15.81 -12.80
C LEU A 155 7.94 -16.09 -13.66
N TYR A 156 8.44 -15.06 -14.36
CA TYR A 156 9.67 -15.14 -15.16
C TYR A 156 10.88 -15.59 -14.32
N GLN A 157 10.98 -15.08 -13.10
CA GLN A 157 12.06 -15.43 -12.18
C GLN A 157 11.90 -16.82 -11.57
N ARG A 158 10.68 -17.26 -11.23
CA ARG A 158 10.44 -18.51 -10.50
C ARG A 158 10.25 -19.74 -11.37
N ILE A 159 9.76 -19.59 -12.59
CA ILE A 159 9.42 -20.71 -13.48
C ILE A 159 10.40 -20.72 -14.66
N PRO A 160 11.45 -21.58 -14.65
CA PRO A 160 12.51 -21.55 -15.67
C PRO A 160 12.01 -21.62 -17.12
N HIS A 161 10.93 -22.35 -17.37
CA HIS A 161 10.35 -22.55 -18.70
C HIS A 161 9.61 -21.32 -19.27
N THR A 162 9.46 -20.24 -18.50
CA THR A 162 8.88 -18.98 -18.99
C THR A 162 9.90 -18.06 -19.66
N ARG A 163 11.18 -18.46 -19.70
CA ARG A 163 12.29 -17.57 -20.09
C ARG A 163 12.61 -17.50 -21.59
N GLY A 164 12.01 -18.38 -22.42
CA GLY A 164 12.31 -18.45 -23.85
C GLY A 164 13.65 -19.13 -24.14
#